data_AF-A0A376DHD5-F1
#
_entry.id   AF-A0A376DHD5-F1
#
_cell.length_a   1.000
_cell.length_b   1.000
_cell.length_c   1.000
_cell.angle_alpha   90.00
_cell.angle_beta   90.00
_cell.angle_gamma   90.00
#
_symmetry.space_group_name_H-M   'P 1'
#
loop_
_entity.id
_entity.type
_entity.pdbx_description
1 polymer ?
#
loop_
_entity_poly.entity_id
_entity_poly.type
_entity_poly.pdbx_seq_one_letter_code
_entity_poly.pdbx_strand_id
1 'polypeptide(L)'
;MTELSLTEAIVHAEMLANCLTGSCAHQHQQLAMWLRELKERRTVEVTQQPVAFMNRFSGMVFNKHQQPNAIAEPEIYIPLYIKDRYL
;
A
#
# COMPACT_ATOMS: atom_id res chain seq x y z
N MET A 1 12.03 -0.89 21.40
CA MET A 1 11.11 -1.71 20.59
C MET A 1 11.68 -1.76 19.19
N THR A 2 12.05 -2.94 18.72
CA THR A 2 12.59 -3.15 17.36
C THR A 2 11.47 -2.95 16.35
N GLU A 3 11.65 -2.06 15.38
CA GLU A 3 10.73 -1.96 14.25
C GLU A 3 10.84 -3.24 13.41
N LEU A 4 9.72 -3.94 13.24
CA LEU A 4 9.64 -5.09 12.35
C LEU A 4 9.44 -4.59 10.92
N SER A 5 10.18 -5.18 9.97
CA SER A 5 9.85 -5.00 8.56
C SER A 5 8.45 -5.55 8.27
N LEU A 6 7.82 -5.04 7.20
CA LEU A 6 6.47 -5.49 6.81
C LEU A 6 6.42 -7.00 6.53
N THR A 7 7.51 -7.58 6.01
CA THR A 7 7.62 -9.03 5.77
C THR A 7 7.68 -9.81 7.08
N GLU A 8 8.46 -9.35 8.07
CA GLU A 8 8.55 -9.99 9.38
C GLU A 8 7.21 -9.90 10.13
N ALA A 9 6.50 -8.77 10.03
CA ALA A 9 5.18 -8.61 10.62
C ALA A 9 4.14 -9.58 10.03
N ILE A 10 4.19 -9.83 8.71
CA ILE A 10 3.33 -10.83 8.04
C ILE A 10 3.62 -12.23 8.60
N VAL A 11 4.90 -12.66 8.59
CA VAL A 11 5.29 -13.99 9.08
C VAL A 11 4.91 -14.17 10.56
N HIS A 12 5.12 -13.15 11.38
CA HIS A 12 4.74 -13.19 12.79
C HIS A 12 3.23 -13.33 12.99
N ALA A 13 2.40 -12.60 12.23
CA ALA A 13 0.95 -12.72 12.30
C ALA A 13 0.48 -14.12 11.85
N GLU A 14 1.09 -14.71 10.82
CA GLU A 14 0.78 -16.07 10.36
C GLU A 14 1.18 -17.12 11.39
N MET A 15 2.34 -16.98 12.02
CA MET A 15 2.77 -17.84 13.10
C MET A 15 1.77 -17.82 14.25
N LEU A 16 1.32 -16.63 14.68
CA LEU A 16 0.32 -16.51 15.74
C LEU A 16 -1.03 -17.10 15.34
N ALA A 17 -1.46 -16.94 14.09
CA ALA A 17 -2.68 -17.57 13.59
C ALA A 17 -2.64 -19.10 13.70
N ASN A 18 -1.46 -19.71 13.48
CA ASN A 18 -1.25 -21.15 13.55
C ASN A 18 -1.09 -21.68 15.00
N CYS A 19 -0.57 -20.87 15.91
CA CYS A 19 -0.32 -21.27 17.30
C CYS A 19 -1.51 -21.02 18.25
N LEU A 20 -2.43 -20.14 17.88
CA LEU A 20 -3.58 -19.75 18.71
C LEU A 20 -4.84 -20.49 18.28
N THR A 21 -5.93 -20.33 19.03
CA THR A 21 -7.23 -20.93 18.71
C THR A 21 -8.36 -19.91 18.84
N GLY A 22 -9.54 -20.25 18.31
CA GLY A 22 -10.74 -19.43 18.41
C GLY A 22 -10.62 -18.10 17.65
N SER A 23 -11.20 -17.03 18.21
CA SER A 23 -11.26 -15.70 17.59
C SER A 23 -9.87 -15.07 17.41
N CYS A 24 -8.94 -15.35 18.32
CA CYS A 24 -7.59 -14.77 18.27
C CYS A 24 -6.83 -15.28 17.02
N ALA A 25 -6.89 -16.58 16.75
CA ALA A 25 -6.32 -17.17 15.54
C ALA A 25 -6.88 -16.53 14.25
N HIS A 26 -8.21 -16.36 14.19
CA HIS A 26 -8.89 -15.75 13.04
C HIS A 26 -8.48 -14.28 12.85
N GLN A 27 -8.36 -13.51 13.93
CA GLN A 27 -7.93 -12.11 13.86
C GLN A 27 -6.48 -11.99 13.37
N HIS A 28 -5.59 -12.87 13.82
CA HIS A 28 -4.20 -12.91 13.34
C HIS A 28 -4.10 -13.31 11.86
N GLN A 29 -4.95 -14.24 11.40
CA GLN A 29 -5.04 -14.59 9.99
C GLN A 29 -5.54 -13.41 9.14
N GLN A 30 -6.61 -12.73 9.58
CA GLN A 30 -7.15 -11.55 8.91
C GLN A 30 -6.12 -10.41 8.84
N LEU A 31 -5.36 -10.21 9.92
CA LEU A 31 -4.27 -9.23 9.96
C LEU A 31 -3.18 -9.59 8.94
N ALA A 32 -2.74 -10.84 8.88
CA ALA A 32 -1.76 -11.29 7.91
C ALA A 32 -2.23 -11.03 6.47
N MET A 33 -3.51 -11.27 6.17
CA MET A 33 -4.10 -10.97 4.87
C MET A 33 -4.02 -9.48 4.52
N TRP A 34 -4.42 -8.59 5.44
CA TRP A 34 -4.34 -7.14 5.21
C TRP A 34 -2.91 -6.65 5.03
N LEU A 35 -1.95 -7.21 5.79
CA LEU A 35 -0.54 -6.85 5.65
C LEU A 35 0.03 -7.29 4.29
N ARG A 36 -0.37 -8.45 3.76
CA ARG A 36 -0.01 -8.89 2.40
C ARG A 36 -0.57 -7.96 1.34
N GLU A 37 -1.85 -7.60 1.45
CA GLU A 37 -2.48 -6.67 0.52
C GLU A 37 -1.80 -5.29 0.55
N LEU A 38 -1.44 -4.79 1.74
CA LEU A 38 -0.68 -3.55 1.88
C LEU A 38 0.70 -3.65 1.22
N LYS A 39 1.40 -4.77 1.40
CA LYS A 39 2.71 -5.02 0.78
C LYS A 39 2.59 -4.99 -0.74
N GLU A 40 1.60 -5.68 -1.30
CA GLU A 40 1.34 -5.71 -2.74
C GLU A 40 1.05 -4.32 -3.30
N ARG A 41 0.16 -3.56 -2.65
CA ARG A 41 -0.16 -2.16 -3.04
C ARG A 41 1.10 -1.28 -3.05
N ARG A 42 1.93 -1.37 -2.01
CA ARG A 42 3.22 -0.62 -1.96
C ARG A 42 4.17 -1.06 -3.06
N THR A 43 4.25 -2.36 -3.37
CA THR A 43 5.08 -2.84 -4.47
C THR A 43 4.61 -2.24 -5.79
N VAL A 44 3.30 -2.21 -6.04
CA VAL A 44 2.71 -1.57 -7.24
C VAL A 44 3.06 -0.08 -7.30
N GLU A 45 2.91 0.66 -6.20
CA GLU A 45 3.26 2.09 -6.14
C GLU A 45 4.74 2.36 -6.45
N VAL A 46 5.63 1.45 -6.06
CA VAL A 46 7.09 1.58 -6.31
C VAL A 46 7.47 1.15 -7.72
N THR A 47 6.83 0.15 -8.30
CA THR A 47 7.22 -0.42 -9.60
C THR A 47 6.51 0.21 -10.79
N GLN A 48 5.30 0.76 -10.60
CA GLN A 48 4.56 1.43 -11.66
C GLN A 48 4.89 2.91 -11.74
N GLN A 49 4.82 3.46 -12.95
CA GLN A 49 4.85 4.92 -13.13
C GLN A 49 3.44 5.47 -12.86
N PRO A 50 3.29 6.55 -12.09
CA PRO A 50 2.00 7.21 -11.92
C PRO A 50 1.44 7.65 -13.27
N VAL A 51 0.15 7.42 -13.49
CA VAL A 51 -0.54 7.85 -14.71
C VAL A 51 -1.11 9.26 -14.60
N ALA A 52 -1.34 9.72 -13.37
CA ALA A 52 -1.80 11.05 -13.06
C ALA A 52 -1.38 11.46 -11.64
N PHE A 53 -1.59 12.72 -11.33
CA PHE A 53 -1.30 13.33 -10.04
C PHE A 53 -2.49 14.15 -9.58
N MET A 54 -2.99 13.91 -8.37
CA MET A 54 -4.06 14.71 -7.77
C MET A 54 -3.43 15.77 -6.87
N ASN A 55 -3.77 17.03 -7.09
CA ASN A 55 -3.37 18.11 -6.18
C ASN A 55 -4.17 18.00 -4.87
N ARG A 56 -3.46 17.97 -3.74
CA ARG A 56 -4.05 17.78 -2.40
C ARG A 56 -4.95 18.93 -1.96
N PHE A 57 -4.70 20.14 -2.44
CA PHE A 57 -5.43 21.34 -2.02
C PHE A 57 -6.68 21.59 -2.86
N SER A 58 -6.61 21.31 -4.17
CA SER A 58 -7.72 21.54 -5.09
C SER A 58 -8.52 20.29 -5.46
N GLY A 59 -7.97 19.09 -5.22
CA GLY A 59 -8.54 17.82 -5.67
C GLY A 59 -8.47 17.61 -7.19
N MET A 60 -7.91 18.56 -7.94
CA MET A 60 -7.80 18.49 -9.39
C MET A 60 -6.74 17.47 -9.81
N VAL A 61 -7.04 16.74 -10.89
CA VAL A 61 -6.17 15.68 -11.41
C VAL A 61 -5.47 16.17 -12.68
N PHE A 62 -4.16 15.98 -12.71
CA PHE A 62 -3.29 16.39 -13.82
C PHE A 62 -2.51 15.18 -14.33
N ASN A 63 -2.30 15.13 -15.64
CA ASN A 63 -1.36 14.17 -16.22
C ASN A 63 0.09 14.68 -16.11
N LYS A 64 1.05 13.81 -16.42
CA LYS A 64 2.48 14.14 -16.38
C LYS A 64 2.89 15.31 -17.31
N HIS A 65 2.18 15.55 -18.40
CA HIS A 65 2.50 16.67 -19.30
C HIS A 65 2.04 18.02 -18.73
N GLN A 66 0.91 18.02 -18.03
CA GLN A 66 0.38 19.23 -17.38
C GLN A 66 1.19 19.61 -16.13
N GLN A 67 1.67 18.61 -15.39
CA GLN A 67 2.46 18.80 -14.17
C GLN A 67 3.69 17.87 -14.17
N PRO A 68 4.74 18.20 -14.92
CA PRO A 68 5.91 17.32 -15.09
C PRO A 68 6.72 17.11 -13.80
N ASN A 69 6.65 18.05 -12.86
CA ASN A 69 7.38 18.01 -11.60
C ASN A 69 6.58 17.42 -10.42
N ALA A 70 5.32 17.02 -10.63
CA ALA A 70 4.45 16.56 -9.55
C ALA A 70 5.00 15.39 -8.73
N ILE A 71 5.87 14.55 -9.33
CA ILE A 71 6.52 13.44 -8.63
C ILE A 71 7.52 13.90 -7.56
N ALA A 72 8.11 15.08 -7.72
CA ALA A 72 9.09 15.65 -6.81
C ALA A 72 8.46 16.48 -5.68
N GLU A 73 7.14 16.69 -5.73
CA GLU A 73 6.37 17.53 -4.79
C GLU A 73 5.28 16.69 -4.09
N PRO A 74 5.64 15.62 -3.34
CA PRO A 74 4.68 14.71 -2.71
C PRO A 74 3.78 15.38 -1.66
N GLU A 75 4.19 16.53 -1.12
CA GLU A 75 3.42 17.37 -0.21
C GLU A 75 2.30 18.17 -0.91
N ILE A 76 2.36 18.30 -2.23
CA ILE A 76 1.35 18.96 -3.06
C ILE A 76 0.53 17.94 -3.84
N TYR A 77 1.17 16.88 -4.33
CA TYR A 77 0.54 15.91 -5.23
C TYR A 77 0.49 14.50 -4.66
N ILE A 78 -0.59 13.79 -4.98
CA ILE A 78 -0.77 12.36 -4.73
C ILE A 78 -0.62 11.65 -6.07
N PRO A 79 0.35 10.74 -6.24
CA PRO A 79 0.44 9.93 -7.45
C PRO A 79 -0.73 8.95 -7.53
N LEU A 80 -1.33 8.87 -8.72
CA LEU A 80 -2.41 7.94 -9.02
C LEU A 80 -1.89 6.88 -9.98
N TYR A 81 -2.07 5.61 -9.60
CA TYR A 81 -1.64 4.44 -10.36
C TYR A 81 -2.85 3.74 -10.95
N ILE A 82 -2.67 3.08 -12.09
CA ILE A 82 -3.72 2.20 -12.62
C ILE A 82 -3.77 0.98 -11.70
N LYS A 83 -4.93 0.74 -11.10
CA LYS A 83 -5.18 -0.54 -10.47
C LYS A 83 -5.42 -1.53 -11.61
N ASP A 84 -4.53 -2.49 -11.82
CA ASP A 84 -4.84 -3.65 -12.64
C ASP A 84 -6.09 -4.29 -12.03
N ARG A 85 -7.24 -4.07 -12.67
CA ARG A 85 -8.48 -4.72 -12.28
C ARG A 85 -8.30 -6.20 -12.62
N TYR A 86 -8.44 -7.05 -11.60
CA TYR A 86 -8.57 -8.50 -11.68
C TYR A 86 -9.03 -8.96 -13.08
N LEU A 87 -8.09 -9.51 -13.87
CA LEU A 87 -8.36 -10.48 -14.92
C LEU A 87 -8.36 -11.86 -14.30
#